data_AF-A0A246EBC0-F1
#
_entry.id   AF-A0A246EBC0-F1
#
_cell.length_a   1.000
_cell.length_b   1.000
_cell.length_c   1.000
_cell.angle_alpha   90.00
_cell.angle_beta   90.00
_cell.angle_gamma   90.00
#
_symmetry.space_group_name_H-M   'P 1'
#
loop_
_entity.id
_entity.type
_entity.pdbx_description
1 polymer ?
#
loop_
_entity_poly.entity_id
_entity_poly.type
_entity_poly.pdbx_seq_one_letter_code
_entity_poly.pdbx_strand_id
1 'polypeptide(L)'
;MAATRRSNARGRRKRRAIGIGAAVAGVLLAAAVGGWFAVDAMQRASTTPDPAASAGSPTPDAETPTPEPLSPAEQLVADANDPNACAVSFSGDAIDIAPVLETQGKPYASLPIPSREGMVFAGWYDTAEDAAALSIPGRLNGADAVACDAQQRTVHAAWMSAADNTAAKTRIPILMYHQFTTKPEGESGWLRGNYAYVGDWEAHLRYISEQQFYLPTWPELSAFIDGRLFLPDHSVIVTDDDADPSWLELAVPLVEKYRVMTTSFVITVNGSGPELTPYVLKRSHTHDMHAAGADGKGRIVTWTHDEIVADLDTSASVLGGTKEVVAYPFGHYNDAAKQAVADAGFEMARTIEPGYVSIGTDKLALPVVRVNYGMTVDDIEKAIG
;
A
#
# COMPACT_ATOMS: atom_id res chain seq x y z
N MET A 1 60.58 22.48 -2.67
CA MET A 1 61.50 21.86 -1.69
C MET A 1 60.67 21.19 -0.61
N ALA A 2 61.15 20.05 -0.07
CA ALA A 2 60.83 19.35 1.19
C ALA A 2 59.48 19.56 1.95
N ALA A 3 58.89 18.57 2.63
CA ALA A 3 59.05 17.11 2.62
C ALA A 3 57.90 16.44 3.42
N THR A 4 57.52 15.25 2.97
CA THR A 4 56.76 14.18 3.66
C THR A 4 56.72 14.13 5.20
N ARG A 5 55.62 13.62 5.78
CA ARG A 5 55.60 12.26 6.41
C ARG A 5 54.19 11.73 6.75
N ARG A 6 54.07 10.39 6.68
CA ARG A 6 52.92 9.54 7.06
C ARG A 6 53.11 8.97 8.48
N SER A 7 52.03 8.66 9.20
CA SER A 7 51.79 7.39 9.96
C SER A 7 50.47 7.51 10.77
N ASN A 8 49.43 6.70 10.54
CA ASN A 8 49.19 5.30 10.94
C ASN A 8 48.75 5.05 12.42
N ALA A 9 47.43 4.86 12.58
CA ALA A 9 46.76 3.67 13.12
C ALA A 9 46.73 3.30 14.64
N ARG A 10 45.50 2.93 15.07
CA ARG A 10 45.08 1.91 16.06
C ARG A 10 45.47 2.04 17.56
N GLY A 11 44.55 2.64 18.33
CA GLY A 11 43.57 1.88 19.14
C GLY A 11 43.94 1.35 20.55
N ARG A 12 43.06 1.61 21.54
CA ARG A 12 42.81 0.68 22.67
C ARG A 12 41.48 0.95 23.40
N ARG A 13 40.77 -0.13 23.75
CA ARG A 13 39.54 -0.13 24.57
C ARG A 13 39.83 0.29 26.02
N LYS A 14 38.86 0.91 26.69
CA LYS A 14 38.65 0.77 28.15
C LYS A 14 37.19 0.47 28.46
N ARG A 15 36.95 -0.65 29.15
CA ARG A 15 35.65 -1.00 29.75
C ARG A 15 35.48 -0.20 31.05
N ARG A 16 34.24 0.18 31.40
CA ARG A 16 33.85 0.51 32.78
C ARG A 16 32.90 -0.59 33.27
N ALA A 17 33.11 -1.02 34.52
CA ALA A 17 32.28 -2.02 35.18
C ALA A 17 31.18 -1.33 35.98
N ILE A 18 30.03 -2.00 36.11
CA ILE A 18 29.00 -1.70 37.11
C ILE A 18 28.86 -2.96 37.97
N GLY A 19 28.84 -2.77 39.29
CA GLY A 19 28.92 -3.84 40.28
C GLY A 19 27.58 -4.50 40.61
N ILE A 20 27.67 -5.69 41.19
CA ILE A 20 26.56 -6.45 41.76
C ILE A 20 26.36 -6.01 43.22
N GLY A 21 25.10 -5.89 43.65
CA GLY A 21 24.72 -5.77 45.06
C GLY A 21 23.27 -6.25 45.24
N ALA A 22 23.04 -7.24 46.11
CA ALA A 22 21.75 -7.93 46.22
C ALA A 22 21.37 -8.24 47.68
N ALA A 23 20.07 -8.43 47.90
CA ALA A 23 19.40 -8.97 49.10
C ALA A 23 19.38 -8.02 50.35
N VAL A 24 18.52 -8.18 51.37
CA VAL A 24 17.90 -9.39 51.99
C VAL A 24 16.54 -9.12 52.69
N ALA A 25 15.59 -10.08 52.64
CA ALA A 25 14.43 -10.39 53.53
C ALA A 25 13.34 -9.32 53.83
N GLY A 26 12.08 -9.64 54.18
CA GLY A 26 11.37 -10.93 54.45
C GLY A 26 10.26 -10.72 55.52
N VAL A 27 9.48 -11.67 56.07
CA VAL A 27 9.24 -13.13 55.91
C VAL A 27 7.84 -13.46 56.53
N LEU A 28 7.19 -14.59 56.17
CA LEU A 28 6.34 -15.53 57.00
C LEU A 28 4.90 -15.81 56.48
N LEU A 29 4.22 -16.92 56.82
CA LEU A 29 4.48 -18.38 56.69
C LEU A 29 3.24 -19.17 57.19
N ALA A 30 2.76 -20.20 56.46
CA ALA A 30 2.12 -21.47 56.94
C ALA A 30 1.17 -22.10 55.88
N ALA A 31 0.79 -23.39 55.91
CA ALA A 31 1.56 -24.65 55.82
C ALA A 31 0.62 -25.89 55.98
N ALA A 32 0.62 -26.83 55.01
CA ALA A 32 0.22 -28.27 55.08
C ALA A 32 0.08 -28.81 53.62
N VAL A 33 0.92 -29.72 53.09
CA VAL A 33 0.98 -31.20 53.28
C VAL A 33 -0.37 -31.85 52.94
N GLY A 34 -0.57 -32.73 51.93
CA GLY A 34 0.25 -33.74 51.23
C GLY A 34 -0.37 -35.15 51.48
N GLY A 35 -0.43 -36.16 50.61
CA GLY A 35 -0.10 -36.37 49.19
C GLY A 35 -0.29 -37.87 48.78
N TRP A 36 -0.21 -38.22 47.48
CA TRP A 36 -0.11 -39.60 46.87
C TRP A 36 -1.31 -40.59 47.10
N PHE A 37 -1.73 -41.48 46.19
CA PHE A 37 -1.07 -42.52 45.37
C PHE A 37 -1.92 -42.94 44.15
N ALA A 38 -1.41 -43.81 43.26
CA ALA A 38 -2.10 -44.36 42.08
C ALA A 38 -1.90 -45.89 41.92
N VAL A 39 -2.69 -46.53 41.02
CA VAL A 39 -2.64 -47.95 40.54
C VAL A 39 -2.95 -49.01 41.65
N ASP A 40 -3.49 -50.23 41.42
CA ASP A 40 -3.62 -51.08 40.22
C ASP A 40 -4.82 -52.10 40.29
N ALA A 41 -4.93 -53.01 39.32
CA ALA A 41 -6.13 -53.71 38.87
C ALA A 41 -6.43 -55.13 39.40
N MET A 42 -7.64 -55.63 39.02
CA MET A 42 -8.10 -57.04 38.86
C MET A 42 -7.98 -58.03 40.05
N GLN A 43 -9.11 -58.68 40.39
CA GLN A 43 -9.31 -60.12 40.11
C GLN A 43 -10.75 -60.66 40.32
N ARG A 44 -10.99 -61.79 39.65
CA ARG A 44 -12.26 -62.43 39.26
C ARG A 44 -13.03 -63.19 40.36
N ALA A 45 -14.36 -63.15 40.28
CA ALA A 45 -15.33 -64.22 40.65
C ALA A 45 -16.75 -63.86 40.13
N SER A 46 -17.75 -64.74 39.91
CA SER A 46 -17.75 -66.17 39.51
C SER A 46 -19.15 -66.61 39.02
N THR A 47 -19.20 -67.42 37.94
CA THR A 47 -20.24 -68.41 37.55
C THR A 47 -21.76 -68.15 37.75
N THR A 48 -22.49 -67.95 36.65
CA THR A 48 -23.65 -68.80 36.22
C THR A 48 -24.03 -68.53 34.74
N PRO A 49 -24.56 -69.50 33.98
CA PRO A 49 -24.96 -69.31 32.57
C PRO A 49 -26.49 -69.25 32.31
N ASP A 50 -26.83 -68.70 31.14
CA ASP A 50 -28.14 -68.71 30.44
C ASP A 50 -29.32 -67.88 31.02
N PRO A 51 -30.27 -67.39 30.18
CA PRO A 51 -30.59 -67.85 28.82
C PRO A 51 -30.52 -66.82 27.68
N ALA A 52 -30.59 -67.35 26.45
CA ALA A 52 -30.73 -66.70 25.15
C ALA A 52 -31.41 -65.30 25.15
N ALA A 53 -30.61 -64.26 24.90
CA ALA A 53 -31.11 -62.94 24.51
C ALA A 53 -31.32 -62.87 22.99
N SER A 54 -32.42 -62.25 22.58
CA SER A 54 -32.82 -62.06 21.17
C SER A 54 -31.69 -61.51 20.31
N ALA A 55 -31.61 -61.95 19.05
CA ALA A 55 -30.82 -61.28 18.04
C ALA A 55 -31.26 -59.81 17.97
N GLY A 56 -30.35 -58.90 18.34
CA GLY A 56 -30.52 -57.48 18.05
C GLY A 56 -30.41 -57.28 16.55
N SER A 57 -31.35 -56.54 15.96
CA SER A 57 -31.15 -56.00 14.62
C SER A 57 -29.84 -55.22 14.59
N PRO A 58 -29.03 -55.27 13.52
CA PRO A 58 -27.88 -54.41 13.41
C PRO A 58 -28.37 -52.97 13.49
N THR A 59 -27.84 -52.21 14.47
CA THR A 59 -27.89 -50.76 14.42
C THR A 59 -27.33 -50.35 13.05
N PRO A 60 -28.00 -49.50 12.28
CA PRO A 60 -27.36 -48.93 11.10
C PRO A 60 -26.03 -48.33 11.53
N ASP A 61 -24.95 -48.67 10.84
CA ASP A 61 -23.67 -47.99 11.05
C ASP A 61 -23.95 -46.49 10.97
N ALA A 62 -23.50 -45.75 11.99
CA ALA A 62 -23.62 -44.30 11.96
C ALA A 62 -22.79 -43.83 10.77
N GLU A 63 -23.46 -43.43 9.69
CA GLU A 63 -22.82 -42.89 8.50
C GLU A 63 -21.90 -41.76 8.96
N THR A 64 -20.58 -41.99 8.87
CA THR A 64 -19.59 -40.95 9.15
C THR A 64 -19.94 -39.79 8.23
N PRO A 65 -20.30 -38.61 8.76
CA PRO A 65 -20.79 -37.52 7.92
C PRO A 65 -19.70 -37.21 6.90
N THR A 66 -20.05 -37.31 5.62
CA THR A 66 -19.19 -36.88 4.52
C THR A 66 -18.78 -35.44 4.82
N PRO A 67 -17.48 -35.10 4.88
CA PRO A 67 -17.06 -33.75 5.19
C PRO A 67 -17.69 -32.79 4.19
N GLU A 68 -18.29 -31.72 4.71
CA GLU A 68 -18.91 -30.69 3.89
C GLU A 68 -17.83 -30.11 2.95
N PRO A 69 -18.12 -29.92 1.64
CA PRO A 69 -17.15 -29.36 0.73
C PRO A 69 -16.76 -27.95 1.18
N LEU A 70 -15.47 -27.65 1.15
CA LEU A 70 -14.94 -26.34 1.52
C LEU A 70 -15.61 -25.23 0.71
N SER A 71 -15.89 -24.10 1.38
CA SER A 71 -16.27 -22.87 0.67
C SER A 71 -15.12 -22.40 -0.23
N PRO A 72 -15.38 -21.55 -1.24
CA PRO A 72 -14.32 -21.03 -2.11
C PRO A 72 -13.18 -20.32 -1.36
N ALA A 73 -13.48 -19.65 -0.25
CA ALA A 73 -12.48 -18.99 0.59
C ALA A 73 -11.60 -20.01 1.35
N GLU A 74 -12.20 -21.03 1.95
CA GLU A 74 -11.47 -22.11 2.62
C GLU A 74 -10.63 -22.92 1.63
N GLN A 75 -11.14 -23.17 0.42
CA GLN A 75 -10.39 -23.85 -0.64
C GLN A 75 -9.17 -23.03 -1.07
N LEU A 76 -9.30 -21.70 -1.23
CA LEU A 76 -8.15 -20.82 -1.55
C LEU A 76 -7.07 -20.86 -0.45
N VAL A 77 -7.45 -20.85 0.83
CA VAL A 77 -6.49 -20.96 1.94
C VAL A 77 -5.81 -22.33 1.93
N ALA A 78 -6.58 -23.41 1.72
CA ALA A 78 -6.06 -24.77 1.66
C ALA A 78 -5.09 -24.98 0.48
N ASP A 79 -5.42 -24.45 -0.70
CA ASP A 79 -4.58 -24.52 -1.92
C ASP A 79 -3.31 -23.69 -1.79
N ALA A 80 -3.37 -22.54 -1.09
CA ALA A 80 -2.21 -21.68 -0.84
C ALA A 80 -1.19 -22.33 0.10
N ASN A 81 -1.65 -23.04 1.13
CA ASN A 81 -0.81 -23.74 2.13
C ASN A 81 0.29 -22.84 2.76
N ASP A 82 -0.02 -21.55 2.95
CA ASP A 82 0.82 -20.55 3.63
C ASP A 82 0.08 -20.07 4.89
N PRO A 83 0.70 -20.09 6.10
CA PRO A 83 0.07 -19.55 7.32
C PRO A 83 -0.22 -18.03 7.28
N ASN A 84 0.33 -17.29 6.31
CA ASN A 84 0.07 -15.87 6.08
C ASN A 84 -0.95 -15.63 4.95
N ALA A 85 -1.43 -16.68 4.28
CA ALA A 85 -2.52 -16.55 3.32
C ALA A 85 -3.76 -15.95 4.00
N CYS A 86 -4.45 -15.06 3.30
CA CYS A 86 -5.80 -14.64 3.64
C CYS A 86 -6.71 -14.74 2.42
N ALA A 87 -7.84 -15.44 2.55
CA ALA A 87 -8.93 -15.35 1.58
C ALA A 87 -9.85 -14.17 1.92
N VAL A 88 -9.91 -13.19 1.03
CA VAL A 88 -10.73 -11.99 1.15
C VAL A 88 -11.99 -12.18 0.30
N SER A 89 -13.13 -12.32 0.97
CA SER A 89 -14.45 -12.42 0.35
C SER A 89 -15.10 -11.05 0.22
N PHE A 90 -15.98 -10.91 -0.76
CA PHE A 90 -16.69 -9.66 -1.06
C PHE A 90 -18.17 -9.81 -0.79
N SER A 91 -18.80 -8.78 -0.22
CA SER A 91 -20.23 -8.79 0.10
C SER A 91 -20.90 -7.46 -0.21
N GLY A 92 -22.21 -7.48 -0.45
CA GLY A 92 -23.03 -6.30 -0.73
C GLY A 92 -23.96 -6.51 -1.92
N ASP A 93 -24.80 -5.52 -2.19
CA ASP A 93 -25.73 -5.52 -3.32
C ASP A 93 -24.98 -5.74 -4.65
N ALA A 94 -25.47 -6.67 -5.47
CA ALA A 94 -24.95 -6.98 -6.81
C ALA A 94 -23.44 -7.35 -6.85
N ILE A 95 -22.89 -7.86 -5.75
CA ILE A 95 -21.54 -8.43 -5.70
C ILE A 95 -21.60 -9.93 -6.01
N ASP A 96 -21.05 -10.30 -7.18
CA ASP A 96 -20.78 -11.68 -7.59
C ASP A 96 -19.30 -11.78 -7.97
N ILE A 97 -18.43 -11.74 -6.95
CA ILE A 97 -16.98 -11.75 -7.09
C ILE A 97 -16.45 -12.88 -6.21
N ALA A 98 -15.70 -13.81 -6.83
CA ALA A 98 -15.01 -14.86 -6.10
C ALA A 98 -13.99 -14.28 -5.10
N PRO A 99 -13.77 -14.91 -3.94
CA PRO A 99 -12.74 -14.45 -3.01
C PRO A 99 -11.37 -14.41 -3.67
N VAL A 100 -10.52 -13.49 -3.21
CA VAL A 100 -9.13 -13.34 -3.67
C VAL A 100 -8.16 -13.74 -2.57
N LEU A 101 -6.98 -14.22 -2.97
CA LEU A 101 -5.91 -14.57 -2.06
C LEU A 101 -4.99 -13.35 -1.85
N GLU A 102 -4.88 -12.91 -0.61
CA GLU A 102 -4.03 -11.80 -0.15
C GLU A 102 -3.03 -12.29 0.92
N THR A 103 -2.05 -11.47 1.29
CA THR A 103 -1.02 -11.81 2.29
C THR A 103 -1.14 -10.98 3.55
N GLN A 104 -1.33 -11.63 4.70
CA GLN A 104 -1.44 -11.00 6.01
C GLN A 104 -0.30 -10.00 6.29
N GLY A 105 -0.65 -8.78 6.66
CA GLY A 105 0.28 -7.70 7.00
C GLY A 105 0.98 -7.02 5.82
N LYS A 106 0.67 -7.40 4.57
CA LYS A 106 1.03 -6.64 3.36
C LYS A 106 -0.10 -5.69 2.97
N PRO A 107 0.17 -4.57 2.27
CA PRO A 107 -0.88 -3.83 1.59
C PRO A 107 -1.63 -4.72 0.59
N TYR A 108 -2.94 -4.50 0.41
CA TYR A 108 -3.74 -5.25 -0.56
C TYR A 108 -3.12 -5.17 -1.96
N ALA A 109 -2.92 -6.32 -2.61
CA ALA A 109 -2.33 -6.36 -3.95
C ALA A 109 -3.25 -5.70 -4.99
N SER A 110 -4.55 -6.00 -4.91
CA SER A 110 -5.59 -5.28 -5.66
C SER A 110 -6.98 -5.60 -5.11
N LEU A 111 -7.77 -4.58 -4.78
CA LEU A 111 -9.21 -4.76 -4.60
C LEU A 111 -9.95 -4.47 -5.92
N PRO A 112 -10.93 -5.31 -6.32
CA PRO A 112 -11.67 -5.12 -7.56
C PRO A 112 -12.57 -3.89 -7.48
N ILE A 113 -12.78 -3.19 -8.60
CA ILE A 113 -13.75 -2.09 -8.71
C ILE A 113 -15.00 -2.65 -9.43
N PRO A 114 -16.05 -3.08 -8.70
CA PRO A 114 -17.27 -3.60 -9.31
C PRO A 114 -18.04 -2.49 -10.05
N SER A 115 -18.97 -2.91 -10.92
CA SER A 115 -19.93 -2.02 -11.54
C SER A 115 -21.35 -2.53 -11.31
N ARG A 116 -22.29 -1.59 -11.15
CA ARG A 116 -23.71 -1.86 -10.91
C ARG A 116 -24.51 -0.83 -11.69
N GLU A 117 -25.49 -1.26 -12.47
CA GLU A 117 -26.27 -0.37 -13.33
C GLU A 117 -26.94 0.75 -12.50
N GLY A 118 -26.81 1.99 -12.97
CA GLY A 118 -27.37 3.18 -12.31
C GLY A 118 -26.65 3.66 -11.04
N MET A 119 -25.59 2.98 -10.59
CA MET A 119 -24.88 3.30 -9.34
C MET A 119 -23.37 3.53 -9.56
N VAL A 120 -22.78 4.28 -8.63
CA VAL A 120 -21.34 4.51 -8.50
C VAL A 120 -20.81 3.67 -7.35
N PHE A 121 -19.68 2.99 -7.57
CA PHE A 121 -19.03 2.24 -6.50
C PHE A 121 -18.41 3.20 -5.49
N ALA A 122 -18.79 3.08 -4.22
CA ALA A 122 -18.38 4.02 -3.17
C ALA A 122 -17.24 3.49 -2.28
N GLY A 123 -16.75 2.28 -2.53
CA GLY A 123 -15.58 1.71 -1.88
C GLY A 123 -15.85 0.35 -1.22
N TRP A 124 -14.77 -0.32 -0.82
CA TRP A 124 -14.80 -1.45 0.10
C TRP A 124 -14.59 -0.96 1.52
N TYR A 125 -15.26 -1.60 2.47
CA TYR A 125 -15.22 -1.24 3.89
C TYR A 125 -15.04 -2.47 4.77
N ASP A 126 -14.47 -2.29 5.96
CA ASP A 126 -14.20 -3.37 6.91
C ASP A 126 -15.49 -3.91 7.56
N THR A 127 -16.52 -3.05 7.71
CA THR A 127 -17.83 -3.43 8.27
C THR A 127 -18.98 -2.99 7.36
N ALA A 128 -20.14 -3.63 7.52
CA ALA A 128 -21.36 -3.22 6.83
C ALA A 128 -21.87 -1.86 7.34
N GLU A 129 -21.63 -1.55 8.60
CA GLU A 129 -21.91 -0.26 9.23
C GLU A 129 -21.06 0.86 8.62
N ASP A 130 -19.76 0.64 8.44
CA ASP A 130 -18.86 1.60 7.79
C ASP A 130 -19.25 1.82 6.31
N ALA A 131 -19.62 0.74 5.59
CA ALA A 131 -20.14 0.82 4.23
C ALA A 131 -21.43 1.66 4.14
N ALA A 132 -22.38 1.44 5.06
CA ALA A 132 -23.63 2.20 5.11
C ALA A 132 -23.42 3.69 5.50
N ALA A 133 -22.37 3.98 6.28
CA ALA A 133 -22.02 5.34 6.69
C ALA A 133 -21.04 6.06 5.73
N LEU A 134 -20.48 5.36 4.74
CA LEU A 134 -19.34 5.80 3.92
C LEU A 134 -18.13 6.27 4.75
N SER A 135 -17.90 5.59 5.89
CA SER A 135 -16.90 5.92 6.92
C SER A 135 -15.46 5.80 6.40
N ILE A 136 -14.75 6.92 6.26
CA ILE A 136 -13.37 6.95 5.74
C ILE A 136 -12.40 6.07 6.56
N PRO A 137 -12.39 6.11 7.91
CA PRO A 137 -11.51 5.25 8.71
C PRO A 137 -11.74 3.75 8.55
N GLY A 138 -12.93 3.35 8.08
CA GLY A 138 -13.28 1.96 7.80
C GLY A 138 -13.21 1.58 6.31
N ARG A 139 -12.81 2.50 5.43
CA ARG A 139 -12.69 2.28 3.98
C ARG A 139 -11.32 1.68 3.64
N LEU A 140 -11.31 0.67 2.77
CA LEU A 140 -10.13 -0.13 2.45
C LEU A 140 -9.73 -0.02 0.97
N ASN A 141 -8.42 0.05 0.68
CA ASN A 141 -7.84 -0.14 -0.66
C ASN A 141 -6.39 -0.69 -0.61
N GLY A 142 -5.65 -0.55 -1.72
CA GLY A 142 -4.26 -0.98 -1.86
C GLY A 142 -3.23 -0.28 -0.95
N ALA A 143 -3.61 0.76 -0.21
CA ALA A 143 -2.77 1.37 0.83
C ALA A 143 -2.88 0.65 2.18
N ASP A 144 -3.97 -0.07 2.43
CA ASP A 144 -4.27 -0.67 3.72
C ASP A 144 -3.63 -2.05 3.88
N ALA A 145 -3.11 -2.32 5.08
CA ALA A 145 -2.55 -3.64 5.40
C ALA A 145 -3.68 -4.69 5.60
N VAL A 146 -3.57 -5.80 4.87
CA VAL A 146 -4.43 -6.98 5.00
C VAL A 146 -4.38 -7.50 6.43
N ALA A 147 -5.55 -7.61 7.06
CA ALA A 147 -5.71 -8.16 8.39
C ALA A 147 -6.92 -9.11 8.41
N CYS A 148 -6.70 -10.37 8.76
CA CYS A 148 -7.70 -11.42 8.65
C CYS A 148 -7.77 -12.26 9.92
N ASP A 149 -8.96 -12.75 10.25
CA ASP A 149 -9.18 -13.69 11.34
C ASP A 149 -9.27 -15.12 10.78
N ALA A 150 -8.61 -16.08 11.41
CA ALA A 150 -8.52 -17.46 10.94
C ALA A 150 -8.23 -17.60 9.41
N GLN A 151 -7.35 -16.75 8.87
CA GLN A 151 -6.99 -16.69 7.44
C GLN A 151 -8.13 -16.26 6.48
N GLN A 152 -9.19 -15.65 6.99
CA GLN A 152 -10.31 -15.16 6.18
C GLN A 152 -10.72 -13.73 6.57
N ARG A 153 -11.28 -12.98 5.61
CA ARG A 153 -11.93 -11.69 5.82
C ARG A 153 -13.12 -11.57 4.86
N THR A 154 -14.16 -10.85 5.27
CA THR A 154 -15.15 -10.31 4.34
C THR A 154 -14.99 -8.79 4.30
N VAL A 155 -15.06 -8.19 3.11
CA VAL A 155 -15.19 -6.73 2.94
C VAL A 155 -16.56 -6.40 2.34
N HIS A 156 -17.03 -5.19 2.61
CA HIS A 156 -18.40 -4.75 2.35
C HIS A 156 -18.41 -3.64 1.29
N ALA A 157 -19.16 -3.84 0.19
CA ALA A 157 -19.33 -2.85 -0.86
C ALA A 157 -20.30 -1.74 -0.41
N ALA A 158 -19.92 -0.49 -0.62
CA ALA A 158 -20.85 0.62 -0.62
C ALA A 158 -21.17 1.10 -2.04
N TRP A 159 -22.36 1.68 -2.21
CA TRP A 159 -22.87 2.21 -3.47
C TRP A 159 -23.55 3.56 -3.23
N MET A 160 -23.41 4.48 -4.17
CA MET A 160 -24.14 5.76 -4.16
C MET A 160 -24.69 6.11 -5.55
N SER A 161 -25.59 7.09 -5.65
CA SER A 161 -26.10 7.51 -6.95
C SER A 161 -25.05 8.35 -7.71
N ALA A 162 -25.11 8.31 -9.04
CA ALA A 162 -24.26 9.17 -9.88
C ALA A 162 -24.53 10.68 -9.65
N ALA A 163 -25.76 11.03 -9.25
CA ALA A 163 -26.11 12.40 -8.89
C ALA A 163 -25.38 12.84 -7.60
N ASP A 164 -25.34 11.98 -6.58
CA ASP A 164 -24.64 12.27 -5.32
C ASP A 164 -23.11 12.36 -5.53
N ASN A 165 -22.52 11.44 -6.32
CA ASN A 165 -21.09 11.49 -6.66
C ASN A 165 -20.72 12.81 -7.38
N THR A 166 -21.57 13.24 -8.31
CA THR A 166 -21.40 14.54 -9.01
C THR A 166 -21.62 15.73 -8.07
N ALA A 167 -22.57 15.62 -7.13
CA ALA A 167 -22.91 16.68 -6.18
C ALA A 167 -21.84 16.89 -5.10
N ALA A 168 -21.08 15.84 -4.74
CA ALA A 168 -19.92 15.93 -3.84
C ALA A 168 -18.85 16.90 -4.36
N LYS A 169 -18.65 16.96 -5.68
CA LYS A 169 -17.65 17.81 -6.36
C LYS A 169 -16.22 17.58 -5.87
N THR A 170 -15.90 16.33 -5.52
CA THR A 170 -14.62 15.94 -4.93
C THR A 170 -13.42 16.45 -5.73
N ARG A 171 -12.37 16.91 -5.04
CA ARG A 171 -11.11 17.37 -5.65
C ARG A 171 -9.92 16.65 -5.01
N ILE A 172 -9.27 15.77 -5.77
CA ILE A 172 -8.13 14.99 -5.31
C ILE A 172 -6.81 15.74 -5.61
N PRO A 173 -6.05 16.15 -4.57
CA PRO A 173 -4.69 16.64 -4.73
C PRO A 173 -3.71 15.51 -5.05
N ILE A 174 -2.81 15.76 -6.00
CA ILE A 174 -1.60 14.96 -6.23
C ILE A 174 -0.41 15.81 -5.80
N LEU A 175 0.20 15.50 -4.65
CA LEU A 175 1.40 16.19 -4.18
C LEU A 175 2.62 15.72 -5.00
N MET A 176 3.38 16.65 -5.55
CA MET A 176 4.58 16.38 -6.36
C MET A 176 5.83 16.90 -5.66
N TYR A 177 6.67 15.97 -5.19
CA TYR A 177 8.01 16.19 -4.64
C TYR A 177 9.08 15.81 -5.68
N HIS A 178 10.34 16.19 -5.47
CA HIS A 178 11.48 15.69 -6.27
C HIS A 178 12.62 15.26 -5.34
N GLN A 179 13.32 16.21 -4.72
CA GLN A 179 14.55 15.95 -3.96
C GLN A 179 14.38 16.31 -2.48
N PHE A 180 15.27 15.80 -1.63
CA PHE A 180 15.19 15.98 -0.17
C PHE A 180 16.53 16.47 0.39
N THR A 181 16.48 17.33 1.41
CA THR A 181 17.67 17.85 2.09
C THR A 181 17.56 17.78 3.60
N THR A 182 18.70 17.57 4.26
CA THR A 182 18.85 17.65 5.72
C THR A 182 19.12 19.08 6.21
N LYS A 183 19.26 20.05 5.30
CA LYS A 183 19.47 21.47 5.63
C LYS A 183 18.12 22.15 5.91
N PRO A 184 17.81 22.57 7.16
CA PRO A 184 16.59 23.35 7.43
C PRO A 184 16.60 24.67 6.67
N GLU A 185 17.77 25.28 6.45
CA GLU A 185 17.95 26.47 5.62
C GLU A 185 17.94 26.20 4.11
N GLY A 186 17.77 24.94 3.68
CA GLY A 186 17.62 24.53 2.29
C GLY A 186 18.89 24.59 1.43
N GLU A 187 18.81 24.01 0.23
CA GLU A 187 19.92 24.04 -0.72
C GLU A 187 20.11 25.41 -1.38
N SER A 188 21.32 25.64 -1.93
CA SER A 188 21.65 26.89 -2.62
C SER A 188 21.56 26.76 -4.14
N GLY A 189 21.25 27.87 -4.82
CA GLY A 189 21.16 27.93 -6.29
C GLY A 189 19.75 27.75 -6.84
N TRP A 190 19.65 27.68 -8.17
CA TRP A 190 18.38 27.73 -8.91
C TRP A 190 17.50 26.49 -8.71
N LEU A 191 18.10 25.34 -8.40
CA LEU A 191 17.39 24.09 -8.10
C LEU A 191 16.79 24.03 -6.68
N ARG A 192 17.01 25.05 -5.83
CA ARG A 192 16.48 25.08 -4.45
C ARG A 192 15.00 24.74 -4.36
N GLY A 193 14.19 25.22 -5.31
CA GLY A 193 12.75 24.96 -5.34
C GLY A 193 12.33 23.51 -5.57
N ASN A 194 13.27 22.60 -5.91
CA ASN A 194 13.00 21.17 -6.09
C ASN A 194 13.22 20.33 -4.82
N TYR A 195 13.76 20.94 -3.75
CA TYR A 195 14.02 20.25 -2.49
C TYR A 195 12.87 20.40 -1.51
N ALA A 196 12.52 19.34 -0.78
CA ALA A 196 11.85 19.44 0.51
C ALA A 196 12.88 19.29 1.64
N TYR A 197 12.71 20.03 2.75
CA TYR A 197 13.46 19.73 3.96
C TYR A 197 12.87 18.49 4.62
N VAL A 198 13.72 17.55 5.04
CA VAL A 198 13.28 16.25 5.59
C VAL A 198 12.40 16.37 6.84
N GLY A 199 12.57 17.45 7.62
CA GLY A 199 11.70 17.72 8.78
C GLY A 199 10.29 18.21 8.40
N ASP A 200 10.15 18.94 7.29
CA ASP A 200 8.84 19.31 6.75
C ASP A 200 8.17 18.08 6.14
N TRP A 201 8.91 17.26 5.39
CA TRP A 201 8.42 15.97 4.88
C TRP A 201 7.91 15.04 5.99
N GLU A 202 8.64 14.90 7.10
CA GLU A 202 8.18 14.15 8.27
C GLU A 202 6.88 14.74 8.85
N ALA A 203 6.75 16.07 8.92
CA ALA A 203 5.52 16.73 9.38
C ALA A 203 4.35 16.50 8.41
N HIS A 204 4.59 16.51 7.09
CA HIS A 204 3.58 16.26 6.06
C HIS A 204 3.05 14.82 6.14
N LEU A 205 3.96 13.83 6.17
CA LEU A 205 3.56 12.43 6.29
C LEU A 205 2.86 12.13 7.62
N ARG A 206 3.33 12.74 8.72
CA ARG A 206 2.66 12.62 10.02
C ARG A 206 1.24 13.16 9.96
N TYR A 207 1.03 14.34 9.37
CA TYR A 207 -0.30 14.95 9.24
C TYR A 207 -1.25 14.06 8.44
N ILE A 208 -0.82 13.62 7.25
CA ILE A 208 -1.60 12.72 6.36
C ILE A 208 -2.01 11.44 7.11
N SER A 209 -1.08 10.84 7.86
CA SER A 209 -1.31 9.61 8.65
C SER A 209 -2.22 9.84 9.87
N GLU A 210 -1.93 10.86 10.70
CA GLU A 210 -2.67 11.13 11.94
C GLU A 210 -4.07 11.71 11.70
N GLN A 211 -4.29 12.41 10.57
CA GLN A 211 -5.62 12.85 10.14
C GLN A 211 -6.38 11.79 9.31
N GLN A 212 -5.83 10.60 9.14
CA GLN A 212 -6.48 9.48 8.42
C GLN A 212 -6.96 9.84 7.00
N PHE A 213 -6.11 10.53 6.23
CA PHE A 213 -6.38 10.76 4.81
C PHE A 213 -6.52 9.44 4.06
N TYR A 214 -7.52 9.36 3.19
CA TYR A 214 -7.62 8.27 2.24
C TYR A 214 -6.51 8.41 1.19
N LEU A 215 -5.95 7.29 0.74
CA LEU A 215 -4.81 7.27 -0.19
C LEU A 215 -5.22 6.52 -1.47
N PRO A 216 -5.86 7.20 -2.44
CA PRO A 216 -6.42 6.53 -3.61
C PRO A 216 -5.35 5.79 -4.42
N THR A 217 -5.66 4.57 -4.84
CA THR A 217 -4.85 3.86 -5.83
C THR A 217 -5.05 4.47 -7.23
N TRP A 218 -4.10 4.26 -8.15
CA TRP A 218 -4.24 4.75 -9.53
C TRP A 218 -5.47 4.20 -10.26
N PRO A 219 -5.85 2.90 -10.16
CA PRO A 219 -7.11 2.40 -10.70
C PRO A 219 -8.35 3.10 -10.14
N GLU A 220 -8.34 3.47 -8.85
CA GLU A 220 -9.44 4.21 -8.23
C GLU A 220 -9.50 5.66 -8.72
N LEU A 221 -8.35 6.33 -8.86
CA LEU A 221 -8.29 7.67 -9.46
C LEU A 221 -8.83 7.65 -10.90
N SER A 222 -8.45 6.67 -11.70
CA SER A 222 -8.95 6.49 -13.07
C SER A 222 -10.48 6.26 -13.11
N ALA A 223 -11.00 5.40 -12.23
CA ALA A 223 -12.42 5.13 -12.13
C ALA A 223 -13.22 6.34 -11.59
N PHE A 224 -12.61 7.13 -10.70
CA PHE A 224 -13.17 8.39 -10.21
C PHE A 224 -13.25 9.45 -11.31
N ILE A 225 -12.20 9.60 -12.13
CA ILE A 225 -12.21 10.51 -13.29
C ILE A 225 -13.36 10.17 -14.26
N ASP A 226 -13.64 8.87 -14.47
CA ASP A 226 -14.78 8.41 -15.29
C ASP A 226 -16.15 8.56 -14.59
N GLY A 227 -16.18 9.01 -13.33
CA GLY A 227 -17.39 9.07 -12.50
C GLY A 227 -17.93 7.71 -12.05
N ARG A 228 -17.20 6.62 -12.31
CA ARG A 228 -17.58 5.22 -11.98
C ARG A 228 -17.33 4.85 -10.51
N LEU A 229 -16.41 5.57 -9.86
CA LEU A 229 -16.05 5.40 -8.45
C LEU A 229 -16.17 6.74 -7.71
N PHE A 230 -16.51 6.68 -6.43
CA PHE A 230 -16.50 7.85 -5.52
C PHE A 230 -15.23 7.84 -4.66
N LEU A 231 -14.58 9.00 -4.59
CA LEU A 231 -13.52 9.30 -3.63
C LEU A 231 -14.00 10.41 -2.67
N PRO A 232 -13.65 10.37 -1.38
CA PRO A 232 -13.92 11.47 -0.45
C PRO A 232 -12.96 12.64 -0.72
N ASP A 233 -13.36 13.87 -0.39
CA ASP A 233 -12.46 15.05 -0.44
C ASP A 233 -11.24 14.92 0.48
N HIS A 234 -11.38 14.16 1.58
CA HIS A 234 -10.31 13.84 2.52
C HIS A 234 -9.36 12.75 1.97
N SER A 235 -8.87 12.96 0.75
CA SER A 235 -7.99 12.05 0.01
C SER A 235 -6.73 12.76 -0.46
N VAL A 236 -5.60 12.06 -0.54
CA VAL A 236 -4.37 12.60 -1.16
C VAL A 236 -3.57 11.51 -1.86
N ILE A 237 -3.00 11.84 -3.03
CA ILE A 237 -1.95 11.02 -3.65
C ILE A 237 -0.62 11.74 -3.44
N VAL A 238 0.40 11.02 -2.97
CA VAL A 238 1.72 11.57 -2.68
C VAL A 238 2.74 10.98 -3.66
N THR A 239 3.52 11.82 -4.34
CA THR A 239 4.43 11.40 -5.42
C THR A 239 5.80 12.04 -5.33
N ASP A 240 6.84 11.32 -5.74
CA ASP A 240 8.17 11.87 -6.04
C ASP A 240 8.54 11.65 -7.52
N ASP A 241 9.39 12.54 -8.03
CA ASP A 241 9.92 12.53 -9.39
C ASP A 241 11.42 12.25 -9.36
N ASP A 242 11.93 11.73 -10.48
CA ASP A 242 13.32 11.35 -10.73
C ASP A 242 13.83 10.12 -9.94
N ALA A 243 13.20 9.77 -8.82
CA ALA A 243 13.70 8.77 -7.86
C ALA A 243 15.16 9.08 -7.41
N ASP A 244 15.43 10.36 -7.16
CA ASP A 244 16.74 10.89 -6.79
C ASP A 244 17.33 10.15 -5.56
N PRO A 245 18.66 9.98 -5.43
CA PRO A 245 19.25 9.31 -4.27
C PRO A 245 18.79 9.85 -2.90
N SER A 246 18.45 11.14 -2.81
CA SER A 246 17.91 11.73 -1.58
C SER A 246 16.50 11.23 -1.21
N TRP A 247 15.67 10.82 -2.16
CA TRP A 247 14.39 10.13 -1.90
C TRP A 247 14.65 8.81 -1.16
N LEU A 248 15.56 7.99 -1.69
CA LEU A 248 15.92 6.69 -1.12
C LEU A 248 16.54 6.82 0.28
N GLU A 249 17.45 7.78 0.47
CA GLU A 249 18.19 7.94 1.73
C GLU A 249 17.41 8.66 2.83
N LEU A 250 16.55 9.63 2.48
CA LEU A 250 15.92 10.53 3.46
C LEU A 250 14.39 10.37 3.55
N ALA A 251 13.71 10.06 2.45
CA ALA A 251 12.24 10.11 2.40
C ALA A 251 11.57 8.74 2.60
N VAL A 252 12.06 7.69 1.93
CA VAL A 252 11.52 6.32 2.02
C VAL A 252 11.46 5.77 3.47
N PRO A 253 12.44 6.00 4.36
CA PRO A 253 12.33 5.55 5.75
C PRO A 253 11.15 6.18 6.52
N LEU A 254 10.73 7.39 6.13
CA LEU A 254 9.57 8.06 6.73
C LEU A 254 8.25 7.58 6.09
N VAL A 255 8.25 7.23 4.81
CA VAL A 255 7.13 6.54 4.15
C VAL A 255 6.77 5.26 4.89
N GLU A 256 7.76 4.40 5.19
CA GLU A 256 7.54 3.17 5.95
C GLU A 256 7.06 3.44 7.38
N LYS A 257 7.62 4.46 8.05
CA LYS A 257 7.26 4.85 9.42
C LYS A 257 5.79 5.29 9.55
N TYR A 258 5.30 6.08 8.60
CA TYR A 258 3.95 6.66 8.64
C TYR A 258 2.91 5.88 7.81
N ARG A 259 3.35 4.87 7.05
CA ARG A 259 2.51 4.02 6.17
C ARG A 259 1.68 4.80 5.15
N VAL A 260 2.19 5.95 4.73
CA VAL A 260 1.56 6.75 3.66
C VAL A 260 2.01 6.15 2.33
N MET A 261 1.08 5.53 1.59
CA MET A 261 1.33 5.07 0.24
C MET A 261 1.81 6.23 -0.65
N THR A 262 2.93 6.03 -1.35
CA THR A 262 3.53 7.02 -2.25
C THR A 262 3.82 6.41 -3.63
N THR A 263 3.92 7.25 -4.66
CA THR A 263 4.38 6.83 -6.01
C THR A 263 5.68 7.51 -6.39
N SER A 264 6.70 6.71 -6.66
CA SER A 264 7.98 7.15 -7.18
C SER A 264 8.01 7.02 -8.70
N PHE A 265 8.16 8.13 -9.41
CA PHE A 265 8.26 8.17 -10.85
C PHE A 265 9.73 8.01 -11.26
N VAL A 266 10.09 6.81 -11.70
CA VAL A 266 11.48 6.37 -11.91
C VAL A 266 11.94 6.61 -13.36
N ILE A 267 13.11 7.22 -13.54
CA ILE A 267 13.80 7.32 -14.85
C ILE A 267 14.57 6.01 -15.10
N THR A 268 14.06 5.15 -15.96
CA THR A 268 14.46 3.73 -15.96
C THR A 268 15.71 3.37 -16.77
N VAL A 269 16.37 4.31 -17.46
CA VAL A 269 17.66 4.04 -18.14
C VAL A 269 18.77 3.59 -17.16
N ASN A 270 18.66 3.97 -15.88
CA ASN A 270 19.57 3.53 -14.82
C ASN A 270 19.10 2.22 -14.12
N GLY A 271 18.07 1.56 -14.66
CA GLY A 271 17.40 0.41 -14.05
C GLY A 271 16.21 0.79 -13.16
N SER A 272 15.65 -0.19 -12.46
CA SER A 272 14.45 -0.04 -11.61
C SER A 272 14.72 0.48 -10.19
N GLY A 273 15.98 0.79 -9.85
CA GLY A 273 16.40 1.10 -8.48
C GLY A 273 16.32 -0.11 -7.53
N PRO A 274 16.67 0.06 -6.24
CA PRO A 274 16.57 -1.00 -5.24
C PRO A 274 15.11 -1.37 -4.93
N GLU A 275 14.86 -2.56 -4.40
CA GLU A 275 13.55 -2.91 -3.84
C GLU A 275 13.24 -2.04 -2.61
N LEU A 276 11.99 -1.59 -2.49
CA LEU A 276 11.54 -0.62 -1.49
C LEU A 276 10.49 -1.22 -0.54
N THR A 277 10.13 -0.46 0.48
CA THR A 277 8.95 -0.75 1.32
C THR A 277 7.69 -0.86 0.45
N PRO A 278 6.71 -1.75 0.76
CA PRO A 278 5.52 -1.91 -0.07
C PRO A 278 4.59 -0.68 -0.11
N TYR A 279 4.89 0.38 0.66
CA TYR A 279 4.23 1.69 0.60
C TYR A 279 4.86 2.65 -0.44
N VAL A 280 5.77 2.17 -1.30
CA VAL A 280 6.30 2.93 -2.46
C VAL A 280 6.00 2.19 -3.76
N LEU A 281 5.08 2.72 -4.56
CA LEU A 281 4.78 2.26 -5.90
C LEU A 281 5.79 2.85 -6.89
N LYS A 282 6.52 2.03 -7.64
CA LYS A 282 7.35 2.53 -8.76
C LYS A 282 6.48 2.68 -10.01
N ARG A 283 6.48 3.86 -10.63
CA ARG A 283 5.78 4.16 -11.91
C ARG A 283 6.73 4.88 -12.86
N SER A 284 6.34 5.05 -14.12
CA SER A 284 7.27 5.49 -15.18
C SER A 284 7.54 7.00 -15.14
N HIS A 285 8.81 7.41 -15.07
CA HIS A 285 9.27 8.71 -15.56
C HIS A 285 10.05 8.54 -16.88
N THR A 286 9.50 7.71 -17.78
CA THR A 286 10.11 7.31 -19.07
C THR A 286 11.37 6.44 -18.91
N HIS A 287 12.00 6.04 -20.00
CA HIS A 287 13.28 5.33 -19.97
C HIS A 287 14.45 6.31 -20.10
N ASP A 288 14.62 6.91 -21.28
CA ASP A 288 15.67 7.88 -21.61
C ASP A 288 15.08 9.22 -22.11
N MET A 289 13.78 9.49 -21.94
CA MET A 289 13.20 10.79 -22.32
C MET A 289 13.40 11.92 -21.27
N HIS A 290 13.95 11.62 -20.08
CA HIS A 290 14.33 12.64 -19.09
C HIS A 290 15.66 13.36 -19.42
N ALA A 291 15.71 13.92 -20.63
CA ALA A 291 16.78 14.78 -21.11
C ALA A 291 16.24 15.76 -22.15
N ALA A 292 17.02 16.81 -22.44
CA ALA A 292 16.70 17.76 -23.50
C ALA A 292 16.87 17.11 -24.90
N GLY A 293 15.95 17.43 -25.80
CA GLY A 293 16.04 17.23 -27.23
C GLY A 293 16.77 18.39 -27.93
N ALA A 294 16.80 18.35 -29.26
CA ALA A 294 17.61 19.27 -30.07
C ALA A 294 17.18 20.76 -30.00
N ASP A 295 15.93 21.05 -29.62
CA ASP A 295 15.40 22.41 -29.44
C ASP A 295 15.44 22.91 -27.99
N GLY A 296 15.99 22.12 -27.07
CA GLY A 296 16.05 22.41 -25.63
C GLY A 296 14.82 22.00 -24.83
N LYS A 297 13.75 21.48 -25.44
CA LYS A 297 12.59 20.90 -24.74
C LYS A 297 12.86 19.45 -24.33
N GLY A 298 11.96 18.85 -23.56
CA GLY A 298 12.04 17.43 -23.19
C GLY A 298 11.90 16.52 -24.41
N ARG A 299 12.64 15.40 -24.44
CA ARG A 299 12.65 14.47 -25.59
C ARG A 299 11.26 14.03 -26.04
N ILE A 300 10.35 13.80 -25.09
CA ILE A 300 8.95 13.40 -25.31
C ILE A 300 8.09 14.35 -26.18
N VAL A 301 8.52 15.61 -26.41
CA VAL A 301 7.86 16.54 -27.36
C VAL A 301 8.70 16.81 -28.62
N THR A 302 9.81 16.09 -28.81
CA THR A 302 10.76 16.25 -29.93
C THR A 302 11.04 14.96 -30.70
N TRP A 303 10.84 13.80 -30.06
CA TRP A 303 10.96 12.47 -30.65
C TRP A 303 9.73 12.14 -31.51
N THR A 304 9.90 11.16 -32.40
CA THR A 304 8.79 10.60 -33.17
C THR A 304 7.88 9.76 -32.28
N HIS A 305 6.65 9.54 -32.75
CA HIS A 305 5.66 8.70 -32.07
C HIS A 305 6.23 7.32 -31.68
N ASP A 306 6.87 6.63 -32.62
CA ASP A 306 7.35 5.27 -32.42
C ASP A 306 8.56 5.20 -31.46
N GLU A 307 9.39 6.25 -31.42
CA GLU A 307 10.46 6.40 -30.42
C GLU A 307 9.89 6.60 -29.01
N ILE A 308 8.84 7.42 -28.87
CA ILE A 308 8.15 7.64 -27.58
C ILE A 308 7.50 6.33 -27.10
N VAL A 309 6.80 5.61 -27.98
CA VAL A 309 6.16 4.32 -27.63
C VAL A 309 7.21 3.28 -27.20
N ALA A 310 8.30 3.13 -27.96
CA ALA A 310 9.36 2.16 -27.64
C ALA A 310 10.08 2.46 -26.31
N ASP A 311 10.30 3.74 -25.99
CA ASP A 311 10.86 4.18 -24.71
C ASP A 311 9.92 3.88 -23.53
N LEU A 312 8.62 4.17 -23.70
CA LEU A 312 7.59 3.87 -22.70
C LEU A 312 7.39 2.36 -22.48
N ASP A 313 7.43 1.55 -23.54
CA ASP A 313 7.42 0.08 -23.46
C ASP A 313 8.66 -0.46 -22.73
N THR A 314 9.83 0.12 -22.99
CA THR A 314 11.07 -0.22 -22.28
C THR A 314 10.96 0.15 -20.80
N SER A 315 10.41 1.32 -20.49
CA SER A 315 10.22 1.78 -19.11
C SER A 315 9.21 0.91 -18.34
N ALA A 316 8.07 0.58 -18.95
CA ALA A 316 7.11 -0.36 -18.38
C ALA A 316 7.76 -1.74 -18.13
N SER A 317 8.55 -2.24 -19.08
CA SER A 317 9.25 -3.54 -18.95
C SER A 317 10.24 -3.56 -17.78
N VAL A 318 10.98 -2.48 -17.54
CA VAL A 318 11.88 -2.34 -16.37
C VAL A 318 11.11 -2.29 -15.06
N LEU A 319 9.86 -1.79 -15.07
CA LEU A 319 8.98 -1.67 -13.91
C LEU A 319 7.96 -2.82 -13.79
N GLY A 320 8.28 -4.00 -14.32
CA GLY A 320 7.44 -5.21 -14.18
C GLY A 320 6.16 -5.21 -15.00
N GLY A 321 6.06 -4.35 -16.02
CA GLY A 321 4.93 -4.25 -16.94
C GLY A 321 3.84 -3.25 -16.54
N THR A 322 4.01 -2.47 -15.46
CA THR A 322 3.01 -1.49 -15.04
C THR A 322 2.87 -0.32 -16.04
N LYS A 323 1.62 0.03 -16.36
CA LYS A 323 1.24 1.11 -17.28
C LYS A 323 0.08 1.97 -16.76
N GLU A 324 -0.15 1.97 -15.44
CA GLU A 324 -1.23 2.76 -14.82
C GLU A 324 -1.05 4.26 -15.06
N VAL A 325 0.17 4.77 -14.88
CA VAL A 325 0.48 6.19 -15.00
C VAL A 325 1.94 6.43 -15.39
N VAL A 326 2.18 7.46 -16.21
CA VAL A 326 3.50 8.02 -16.52
C VAL A 326 3.57 9.50 -16.10
N ALA A 327 4.73 9.95 -15.65
CA ALA A 327 5.01 11.37 -15.44
C ALA A 327 5.75 11.95 -16.65
N TYR A 328 5.27 13.06 -17.21
CA TYR A 328 5.95 13.74 -18.33
C TYR A 328 7.26 14.41 -17.87
N PRO A 329 8.44 14.07 -18.45
CA PRO A 329 9.69 14.74 -18.15
C PRO A 329 9.61 16.26 -18.28
N PHE A 330 10.05 16.97 -17.23
CA PHE A 330 9.95 18.42 -17.10
C PHE A 330 8.52 19.00 -17.23
N GLY A 331 7.48 18.16 -17.16
CA GLY A 331 6.10 18.53 -17.47
C GLY A 331 5.84 18.85 -18.94
N HIS A 332 6.75 18.52 -19.86
CA HIS A 332 6.57 18.81 -21.28
C HIS A 332 5.67 17.76 -21.95
N TYR A 333 4.55 18.20 -22.52
CA TYR A 333 3.65 17.35 -23.32
C TYR A 333 2.98 18.16 -24.44
N ASN A 334 2.36 17.45 -25.39
CA ASN A 334 1.49 17.96 -26.44
C ASN A 334 0.56 16.84 -26.91
N ASP A 335 -0.33 17.09 -27.88
CA ASP A 335 -1.30 16.08 -28.34
C ASP A 335 -0.63 14.84 -28.97
N ALA A 336 0.52 15.00 -29.62
CA ALA A 336 1.28 13.86 -30.16
C ALA A 336 1.91 13.00 -29.05
N ALA A 337 2.41 13.63 -27.98
CA ALA A 337 2.89 12.93 -26.79
C ALA A 337 1.76 12.22 -26.04
N LYS A 338 0.56 12.81 -25.96
CA LYS A 338 -0.64 12.15 -25.40
C LYS A 338 -1.03 10.92 -26.21
N GLN A 339 -1.07 11.05 -27.54
CA GLN A 339 -1.38 9.92 -28.43
C GLN A 339 -0.36 8.78 -28.25
N ALA A 340 0.95 9.10 -28.25
CA ALA A 340 2.00 8.10 -28.04
C ALA A 340 1.93 7.43 -26.66
N VAL A 341 1.57 8.16 -25.60
CA VAL A 341 1.34 7.58 -24.26
C VAL A 341 0.15 6.61 -24.28
N ALA A 342 -0.96 6.99 -24.91
CA ALA A 342 -2.14 6.15 -25.03
C ALA A 342 -1.87 4.88 -25.88
N ASP A 343 -1.16 5.03 -27.00
CA ASP A 343 -0.82 3.91 -27.90
C ASP A 343 0.27 2.99 -27.30
N ALA A 344 1.13 3.52 -26.42
CA ALA A 344 1.97 2.73 -25.54
C ALA A 344 1.16 2.01 -24.42
N GLY A 345 -0.15 2.21 -24.34
CA GLY A 345 -1.05 1.53 -23.40
C GLY A 345 -1.01 2.08 -21.98
N PHE A 346 -0.57 3.32 -21.76
CA PHE A 346 -0.65 3.98 -20.46
C PHE A 346 -2.04 4.59 -20.25
N GLU A 347 -2.65 4.31 -19.09
CA GLU A 347 -4.02 4.75 -18.79
C GLU A 347 -4.09 6.23 -18.40
N MET A 348 -3.07 6.74 -17.72
CA MET A 348 -2.97 8.13 -17.27
C MET A 348 -1.57 8.72 -17.51
N ALA A 349 -1.50 10.05 -17.56
CA ALA A 349 -0.25 10.77 -17.52
C ALA A 349 -0.35 12.08 -16.73
N ARG A 350 0.69 12.35 -15.94
CA ARG A 350 0.76 13.45 -14.99
C ARG A 350 1.71 14.56 -15.48
N THR A 351 1.29 15.80 -15.28
CA THR A 351 1.95 17.04 -15.72
C THR A 351 2.65 17.76 -14.57
N ILE A 352 3.04 19.03 -14.75
CA ILE A 352 3.39 19.94 -13.64
C ILE A 352 2.37 21.08 -13.48
N GLU A 353 1.25 21.02 -14.19
CA GLU A 353 0.24 22.08 -14.19
C GLU A 353 -0.46 22.17 -12.83
N PRO A 354 -0.60 23.37 -12.23
CA PRO A 354 -1.14 23.51 -10.89
C PRO A 354 -2.65 23.22 -10.85
N GLY A 355 -3.07 22.28 -10.02
CA GLY A 355 -4.49 21.95 -9.88
C GLY A 355 -4.78 20.67 -9.10
N TYR A 356 -6.00 20.16 -9.31
CA TYR A 356 -6.59 19.04 -8.58
C TYR A 356 -7.35 18.17 -9.58
N VAL A 357 -7.37 16.86 -9.35
CA VAL A 357 -8.17 15.93 -10.15
C VAL A 357 -9.62 15.95 -9.68
N SER A 358 -10.55 16.03 -10.63
CA SER A 358 -12.00 15.87 -10.43
C SER A 358 -12.60 14.95 -11.50
N ILE A 359 -13.88 14.56 -11.34
CA ILE A 359 -14.63 13.85 -12.40
C ILE A 359 -14.51 14.62 -13.73
N GLY A 360 -14.16 13.90 -14.81
CA GLY A 360 -13.95 14.48 -16.14
C GLY A 360 -12.59 15.18 -16.37
N THR A 361 -11.62 15.06 -15.45
CA THR A 361 -10.24 15.51 -15.70
C THR A 361 -9.63 14.75 -16.87
N ASP A 362 -8.80 15.42 -17.67
CA ASP A 362 -8.04 14.75 -18.72
C ASP A 362 -7.03 13.77 -18.11
N LYS A 363 -7.27 12.47 -18.30
CA LYS A 363 -6.42 11.39 -17.79
C LYS A 363 -4.97 11.51 -18.26
N LEU A 364 -4.74 12.07 -19.45
CA LEU A 364 -3.40 12.27 -20.02
C LEU A 364 -2.85 13.67 -19.75
N ALA A 365 -3.45 14.42 -18.83
CA ALA A 365 -2.93 15.69 -18.33
C ALA A 365 -3.32 15.93 -16.87
N LEU A 366 -3.04 14.96 -15.98
CA LEU A 366 -3.34 15.13 -14.55
C LEU A 366 -2.57 16.33 -13.97
N PRO A 367 -3.25 17.27 -13.29
CA PRO A 367 -2.63 18.39 -12.59
C PRO A 367 -2.08 17.98 -11.22
N VAL A 368 -1.26 18.84 -10.62
CA VAL A 368 -0.60 18.59 -9.33
C VAL A 368 -0.60 19.80 -8.38
N VAL A 369 -0.35 19.51 -7.11
CA VAL A 369 0.14 20.48 -6.13
C VAL A 369 1.65 20.29 -6.02
N ARG A 370 2.42 21.16 -6.68
CA ARG A 370 3.89 21.14 -6.59
C ARG A 370 4.35 21.56 -5.20
N VAL A 371 5.08 20.68 -4.53
CA VAL A 371 5.71 21.02 -3.24
C VAL A 371 7.07 21.67 -3.51
N ASN A 372 7.19 22.93 -3.12
CA ASN A 372 8.43 23.70 -3.24
C ASN A 372 9.15 23.74 -1.88
N TYR A 373 10.46 23.96 -1.91
CA TYR A 373 11.22 24.21 -0.67
C TYR A 373 10.56 25.31 0.18
N GLY A 374 10.42 25.02 1.48
CA GLY A 374 9.87 25.94 2.48
C GLY A 374 8.35 25.91 2.60
N MET A 375 7.65 25.03 1.86
CA MET A 375 6.27 24.67 2.19
C MET A 375 6.24 23.83 3.45
N THR A 376 5.43 24.28 4.42
CA THR A 376 5.28 23.67 5.74
C THR A 376 4.02 22.81 5.80
N VAL A 377 3.81 22.09 6.92
CA VAL A 377 2.58 21.31 7.15
C VAL A 377 1.32 22.17 7.06
N ASP A 378 1.35 23.41 7.55
CA ASP A 378 0.25 24.37 7.42
C ASP A 378 -0.06 24.67 5.94
N ASP A 379 0.91 24.60 5.04
CA ASP A 379 0.72 24.85 3.61
C ASP A 379 0.22 23.61 2.87
N ILE A 380 0.56 22.41 3.37
CA ILE A 380 -0.01 21.15 2.90
C ILE A 380 -1.48 21.03 3.33
N GLU A 381 -1.82 21.27 4.60
CA GLU A 381 -3.21 21.32 5.11
C GLU A 381 -4.09 22.24 4.25
N LYS A 382 -3.66 23.49 4.02
CA LYS A 382 -4.38 24.43 3.12
C LYS A 382 -4.54 23.91 1.68
N ALA A 383 -3.67 23.02 1.22
CA ALA A 383 -3.65 22.50 -0.15
C ALA A 383 -4.35 21.15 -0.31
N ILE A 384 -4.57 20.37 0.75
CA ILE A 384 -5.22 19.06 0.68
C ILE A 384 -6.58 18.97 1.39
N GLY A 385 -6.93 19.98 2.18
CA GLY A 385 -8.14 19.99 3.03
C GLY A 385 -7.85 19.57 4.46
#